data_AF-A0A2A6RQ06-F1
#
_entry.id   AF-A0A2A6RQ06-F1
#
_cell.length_a   1.000
_cell.length_b   1.000
_cell.length_c   1.000
_cell.angle_alpha   90.00
_cell.angle_beta   90.00
_cell.angle_gamma   90.00
#
_symmetry.space_group_name_H-M   'P 1'
#
loop_
_entity.id
_entity.type
_entity.pdbx_description
1 polymer ?
#
loop_
_entity_poly.entity_id
_entity_poly.type
_entity_poly.pdbx_seq_one_letter_code
_entity_poly.pdbx_strand_id
1 'polypeptide(L)'
;MDNNTVNQLTDDGFSFAQPGSDITELALLSLKIALESYFFTYSSVKFTISQLENPVDLDQDQIDRLHNSKYRQLYAETIVHFQHFAELASKDLLRSEHALLIVEATNFPVILHKLLKGEEITPSEWENLKSVEFSETLDRIRKLNADARLPPTFSLFAQYDHSLKRLNNLRNRIWHRGTYVLRYKALDRFITGCILPFIVDVTNLPNYASRTNLWKYKALSCGIDPLTELIAHTQNGDYTLGKVAFLKELARAAYRNPIRPVPERGFGRSAIVEGNSLAKQRARKDAEAIARQGDAHALRPCPVCGVESLVLYSEVEIEGDSMAPEAIWSFTNAAVCTCCSFSVDNAIQNPRAYGFDIDDYWFIIE
;
A
#
# COMPACT_ATOMS: atom_id res chain seq x y z
N MET A 1 -4.97 11.89 -36.05
CA MET A 1 -6.18 11.20 -35.56
C MET A 1 -7.31 12.18 -35.69
N ASP A 2 -8.40 11.84 -36.37
CA ASP A 2 -9.58 12.70 -36.40
C ASP A 2 -10.41 12.51 -35.12
N ASN A 3 -11.29 13.47 -34.82
CA ASN A 3 -12.13 13.43 -33.61
C ASN A 3 -13.02 12.18 -33.58
N ASN A 4 -13.39 11.65 -34.75
CA ASN A 4 -14.24 10.47 -34.85
C ASN A 4 -13.49 9.20 -34.39
N THR A 5 -12.24 9.04 -34.81
CA THR A 5 -11.36 7.96 -34.34
C THR A 5 -11.11 8.07 -32.84
N VAL A 6 -10.91 9.30 -32.31
CA VAL A 6 -10.74 9.51 -30.87
C VAL A 6 -11.99 9.04 -30.11
N ASN A 7 -13.19 9.44 -30.54
CA ASN A 7 -14.43 9.03 -29.88
C ASN A 7 -14.65 7.52 -29.94
N GLN A 8 -14.44 6.89 -31.11
CA GLN A 8 -14.54 5.44 -31.25
C GLN A 8 -13.61 4.69 -30.28
N LEU A 9 -12.38 5.20 -30.09
CA LEU A 9 -11.42 4.61 -29.16
C LEU A 9 -11.80 4.84 -27.69
N THR A 10 -12.42 5.98 -27.34
CA THR A 10 -12.85 6.25 -25.96
C THR A 10 -14.14 5.53 -25.59
N ASP A 11 -14.97 5.20 -26.58
CA ASP A 11 -16.24 4.50 -26.39
C ASP A 11 -16.07 2.96 -26.33
N ASP A 12 -14.94 2.43 -26.80
CA ASP A 12 -14.57 1.00 -26.70
C ASP A 12 -14.05 0.63 -25.30
N GLY A 13 -14.90 0.86 -24.29
CA GLY A 13 -14.65 0.57 -22.88
C GLY A 13 -15.69 -0.38 -22.27
N PHE A 14 -15.44 -0.80 -21.04
CA PHE A 14 -16.43 -1.53 -20.23
C PHE A 14 -16.54 -0.89 -18.84
N SER A 15 -17.72 -1.01 -18.23
CA SER A 15 -17.96 -0.50 -16.88
C SER A 15 -17.65 -1.59 -15.84
N PHE A 16 -16.97 -1.21 -14.76
CA PHE A 16 -16.70 -2.11 -13.62
C PHE A 16 -17.97 -2.54 -12.88
N ALA A 17 -19.03 -1.74 -12.95
CA ALA A 17 -20.33 -2.01 -12.34
C ALA A 17 -21.46 -1.43 -13.20
N GLN A 18 -22.71 -1.83 -12.94
CA GLN A 18 -23.84 -1.20 -13.62
C GLN A 18 -23.94 0.27 -13.23
N PRO A 19 -24.30 1.18 -14.15
CA PRO A 19 -24.53 2.59 -13.86
C PRO A 19 -25.50 2.75 -12.68
N GLY A 20 -25.02 3.32 -11.56
CA GLY A 20 -25.77 3.42 -10.31
C GLY A 20 -25.41 2.40 -9.21
N SER A 21 -24.53 1.43 -9.48
CA SER A 21 -24.03 0.44 -8.51
C SER A 21 -22.50 0.44 -8.39
N ASP A 22 -22.02 0.20 -7.17
CA ASP A 22 -20.71 -0.35 -6.77
C ASP A 22 -19.40 0.35 -7.22
N ILE A 23 -19.23 1.64 -6.87
CA ILE A 23 -17.89 2.28 -6.91
C ILE A 23 -16.90 1.68 -5.89
N THR A 24 -17.39 0.80 -5.03
CA THR A 24 -16.64 0.05 -4.01
C THR A 24 -15.42 -0.66 -4.60
N GLU A 25 -15.55 -1.30 -5.76
CA GLU A 25 -14.44 -2.04 -6.36
C GLU A 25 -13.32 -1.11 -6.84
N LEU A 26 -13.66 0.00 -7.51
CA LEU A 26 -12.68 0.99 -7.93
C LEU A 26 -12.01 1.67 -6.73
N ALA A 27 -12.77 1.95 -5.67
CA ALA A 27 -12.24 2.47 -4.42
C ALA A 27 -11.19 1.49 -3.84
N LEU A 28 -11.54 0.22 -3.73
CA LEU A 28 -10.65 -0.82 -3.19
C LEU A 28 -9.43 -1.09 -4.08
N LEU A 29 -9.58 -0.99 -5.40
CA LEU A 29 -8.45 -1.05 -6.33
C LEU A 29 -7.49 0.14 -6.11
N SER A 30 -8.03 1.35 -5.97
CA SER A 30 -7.22 2.53 -5.63
C SER A 30 -6.51 2.35 -4.29
N LEU A 31 -7.20 1.81 -3.29
CA LEU A 31 -6.59 1.50 -2.00
C LEU A 31 -5.43 0.51 -2.14
N LYS A 32 -5.61 -0.55 -2.93
CA LYS A 32 -4.56 -1.53 -3.20
C LYS A 32 -3.32 -0.88 -3.81
N ILE A 33 -3.51 -0.05 -4.84
CA ILE A 33 -2.40 0.66 -5.51
C ILE A 33 -1.68 1.56 -4.49
N ALA A 34 -2.43 2.32 -3.68
CA ALA A 34 -1.86 3.20 -2.67
C ALA A 34 -0.99 2.43 -1.66
N LEU A 35 -1.48 1.29 -1.17
CA LEU A 35 -0.78 0.43 -0.22
C LEU A 35 0.46 -0.20 -0.85
N GLU A 36 0.35 -0.76 -2.05
CA GLU A 36 1.48 -1.32 -2.78
C GLU A 36 2.59 -0.27 -2.96
N SER A 37 2.25 0.93 -3.45
CA SER A 37 3.20 2.01 -3.64
C SER A 37 3.81 2.49 -2.32
N TYR A 38 2.99 2.63 -1.26
CA TYR A 38 3.45 3.01 0.07
C TYR A 38 4.48 2.03 0.63
N PHE A 39 4.17 0.72 0.62
CA PHE A 39 5.10 -0.30 1.09
C PHE A 39 6.37 -0.38 0.23
N PHE A 40 6.24 -0.16 -1.08
CA PHE A 40 7.38 -0.13 -1.99
C PHE A 40 8.37 1.01 -1.73
N THR A 41 7.96 2.09 -1.06
CA THR A 41 8.88 3.21 -0.77
C THR A 41 10.12 2.78 0.02
N TYR A 42 10.03 1.76 0.89
CA TYR A 42 11.22 1.22 1.57
C TYR A 42 12.25 0.69 0.56
N SER A 43 11.82 -0.16 -0.38
CA SER A 43 12.72 -0.73 -1.39
C SER A 43 13.46 0.35 -2.20
N SER A 44 12.85 1.53 -2.39
CA SER A 44 13.50 2.64 -3.09
C SER A 44 14.59 3.36 -2.30
N VAL A 45 14.57 3.29 -0.96
CA VAL A 45 15.54 3.96 -0.08
C VAL A 45 16.34 2.99 0.77
N LYS A 46 16.23 1.68 0.50
CA LYS A 46 16.83 0.61 1.31
C LYS A 46 18.32 0.86 1.60
N PHE A 47 19.10 1.16 0.57
CA PHE A 47 20.53 1.41 0.68
C PHE A 47 20.91 2.76 1.33
N THR A 48 19.94 3.64 1.58
CA THR A 48 20.14 4.93 2.24
C THR A 48 19.37 5.04 3.56
N ILE A 49 18.78 3.94 4.05
CA ILE A 49 17.90 3.95 5.22
C ILE A 49 18.65 4.34 6.50
N SER A 50 19.91 3.91 6.65
CA SER A 50 20.78 4.26 7.78
C SER A 50 21.07 5.77 7.83
N GLN A 51 21.32 6.38 6.66
CA GLN A 51 21.50 7.83 6.53
C GLN A 51 20.21 8.61 6.81
N LEU A 52 19.05 8.04 6.45
CA LEU A 52 17.74 8.62 6.81
C LEU A 52 17.42 8.47 8.31
N GLU A 53 17.92 7.41 8.95
CA GLU A 53 17.79 7.20 10.38
C GLU A 53 18.59 8.24 11.15
N ASN A 54 19.87 8.37 10.82
CA ASN A 54 20.84 9.25 11.46
C ASN A 54 21.60 10.07 10.41
N PRO A 55 21.06 11.23 9.96
CA PRO A 55 21.69 12.07 8.95
C PRO A 55 22.83 12.91 9.58
N VAL A 56 23.89 12.24 10.01
CA VAL A 56 25.10 12.90 10.52
C VAL A 56 25.86 13.53 9.35
N ASP A 57 26.30 14.77 9.51
CA ASP A 57 27.07 15.54 8.50
C ASP A 57 26.37 15.76 7.14
N LEU A 58 25.04 15.61 7.07
CA LEU A 58 24.26 15.90 5.87
C LEU A 58 23.47 17.21 6.01
N ASP A 59 23.61 18.08 5.00
CA ASP A 59 22.73 19.24 4.82
C ASP A 59 21.33 18.83 4.33
N GLN A 60 20.41 19.81 4.32
CA GLN A 60 19.03 19.55 3.96
C GLN A 60 18.84 19.08 2.51
N ASP A 61 19.63 19.60 1.58
CA ASP A 61 19.57 19.24 0.16
C ASP A 61 20.11 17.82 -0.05
N GLN A 62 21.15 17.43 0.70
CA GLN A 62 21.68 16.07 0.72
C GLN A 62 20.62 15.08 1.25
N ILE A 63 19.95 15.40 2.35
CA ILE A 63 18.84 14.58 2.88
C ILE A 63 17.71 14.46 1.84
N ASP A 64 17.36 15.55 1.16
CA ASP A 64 16.30 15.54 0.15
C ASP A 64 16.72 14.76 -1.12
N ARG A 65 18.02 14.68 -1.43
CA ARG A 65 18.58 13.83 -2.49
C ARG A 65 18.53 12.33 -2.17
N LEU A 66 18.54 11.92 -0.89
CA LEU A 66 18.33 10.51 -0.50
C LEU A 66 16.95 9.97 -0.94
N HIS A 67 15.99 10.87 -1.19
CA HIS A 67 14.68 10.57 -1.73
C HIS A 67 14.73 10.59 -3.26
N ASN A 68 15.25 9.50 -3.84
CA ASN A 68 15.48 9.36 -5.27
C ASN A 68 14.19 9.46 -6.12
N SER A 69 14.35 9.47 -7.45
CA SER A 69 13.23 9.56 -8.40
C SER A 69 12.18 8.48 -8.17
N LYS A 70 12.60 7.25 -7.81
CA LYS A 70 11.69 6.15 -7.54
C LYS A 70 10.87 6.39 -6.29
N TYR A 71 11.46 6.88 -5.20
CA TYR A 71 10.73 7.28 -4.00
C TYR A 71 9.68 8.36 -4.33
N ARG A 72 10.05 9.38 -5.12
CA ARG A 72 9.14 10.47 -5.50
C ARG A 72 7.95 9.98 -6.31
N GLN A 73 8.18 9.05 -7.25
CA GLN A 73 7.10 8.38 -7.99
C GLN A 73 6.16 7.63 -7.04
N LEU A 74 6.70 6.79 -6.17
CA LEU A 74 5.92 5.97 -5.25
C LEU A 74 5.14 6.83 -4.25
N TYR A 75 5.74 7.92 -3.78
CA TYR A 75 5.06 8.92 -2.96
C TYR A 75 3.88 9.54 -3.71
N ALA A 76 4.05 9.92 -4.98
CA ALA A 76 2.97 10.50 -5.77
C ALA A 76 1.80 9.51 -5.94
N GLU A 77 2.10 8.27 -6.32
CA GLU A 77 1.11 7.20 -6.40
C GLU A 77 0.40 6.99 -5.06
N THR A 78 1.16 6.90 -3.96
CA THR A 78 0.64 6.73 -2.60
C THR A 78 -0.40 7.80 -2.25
N ILE A 79 -0.04 9.07 -2.39
CA ILE A 79 -0.91 10.19 -2.00
C ILE A 79 -2.14 10.30 -2.90
N VAL A 80 -1.95 10.20 -4.22
CA VAL A 80 -3.04 10.30 -5.20
C VAL A 80 -4.05 9.18 -4.98
N HIS A 81 -3.59 7.94 -4.83
CA HIS A 81 -4.49 6.79 -4.72
C HIS A 81 -5.14 6.65 -3.35
N PHE A 82 -4.49 7.07 -2.25
CA PHE A 82 -5.18 7.18 -0.96
C PHE A 82 -6.25 8.26 -0.98
N GLN A 83 -5.99 9.42 -1.62
CA GLN A 83 -7.00 10.47 -1.74
C GLN A 83 -8.18 9.98 -2.58
N HIS A 84 -7.91 9.34 -3.71
CA HIS A 84 -8.95 8.81 -4.59
C HIS A 84 -9.80 7.73 -3.90
N PHE A 85 -9.18 6.82 -3.13
CA PHE A 85 -9.92 5.88 -2.28
C PHE A 85 -10.83 6.61 -1.30
N ALA A 86 -10.30 7.58 -0.55
CA ALA A 86 -11.09 8.32 0.44
C ALA A 86 -12.26 9.08 -0.20
N GLU A 87 -12.06 9.65 -1.39
CA GLU A 87 -13.10 10.33 -2.15
C GLU A 87 -14.20 9.37 -2.60
N LEU A 88 -13.83 8.26 -3.24
CA LEU A 88 -14.79 7.27 -3.69
C LEU A 88 -15.55 6.65 -2.52
N ALA A 89 -14.86 6.32 -1.42
CA ALA A 89 -15.52 5.78 -0.24
C ALA A 89 -16.50 6.77 0.41
N SER A 90 -16.12 8.04 0.48
CA SER A 90 -17.02 9.09 0.99
C SER A 90 -18.25 9.26 0.09
N LYS A 91 -18.05 9.24 -1.23
CA LYS A 91 -19.14 9.32 -2.22
C LYS A 91 -20.04 8.08 -2.18
N ASP A 92 -19.48 6.90 -1.97
CA ASP A 92 -20.26 5.66 -1.93
C ASP A 92 -21.25 5.68 -0.78
N LEU A 93 -20.77 6.06 0.40
CA LEU A 93 -21.59 6.19 1.59
C LEU A 93 -22.64 7.30 1.42
N LEU A 94 -22.28 8.48 0.90
CA LEU A 94 -23.29 9.52 0.61
C LEU A 94 -24.33 9.04 -0.42
N ARG A 95 -23.92 8.27 -1.42
CA ARG A 95 -24.84 7.71 -2.42
C ARG A 95 -25.82 6.72 -1.80
N SER A 96 -25.39 5.91 -0.82
CA SER A 96 -26.29 4.99 -0.12
C SER A 96 -27.39 5.70 0.67
N GLU A 97 -27.15 6.94 1.09
CA GLU A 97 -28.18 7.79 1.69
C GLU A 97 -29.08 8.41 0.62
N HIS A 98 -28.50 9.14 -0.35
CA HIS A 98 -29.24 9.68 -1.48
C HIS A 98 -28.32 10.13 -2.63
N ALA A 99 -28.68 9.76 -3.86
CA ALA A 99 -27.95 10.11 -5.08
C ALA A 99 -27.63 11.62 -5.22
N LEU A 100 -28.58 12.52 -4.90
CA LEU A 100 -28.39 13.98 -4.95
C LEU A 100 -27.21 14.50 -4.10
N LEU A 101 -26.75 13.73 -3.12
CA LEU A 101 -25.63 14.14 -2.26
C LEU A 101 -24.27 14.08 -2.98
N ILE A 102 -24.20 13.46 -4.15
CA ILE A 102 -22.93 13.27 -4.89
C ILE A 102 -22.92 13.84 -6.31
N VAL A 103 -24.01 14.48 -6.74
CA VAL A 103 -24.15 15.07 -8.09
C VAL A 103 -24.66 16.51 -8.06
N GLU A 104 -24.29 17.28 -9.08
CA GLU A 104 -24.81 18.61 -9.36
C GLU A 104 -26.02 18.51 -10.31
N ALA A 105 -27.20 18.16 -9.79
CA ALA A 105 -28.42 17.98 -10.60
C ALA A 105 -29.23 19.26 -10.83
N THR A 106 -28.88 20.39 -10.20
CA THR A 106 -29.67 21.62 -10.20
C THR A 106 -29.92 22.22 -11.59
N ASN A 107 -29.02 21.95 -12.53
CA ASN A 107 -29.12 22.44 -13.92
C ASN A 107 -29.90 21.49 -14.84
N PHE A 108 -30.39 20.34 -14.34
CA PHE A 108 -31.10 19.32 -15.11
C PHE A 108 -32.47 19.04 -14.49
N PRO A 109 -33.51 19.86 -14.75
CA PRO A 109 -34.78 19.80 -14.04
C PRO A 109 -35.48 18.44 -14.10
N VAL A 110 -35.40 17.75 -15.24
CA VAL A 110 -35.99 16.41 -15.42
C VAL A 110 -35.24 15.38 -14.58
N ILE A 111 -33.91 15.37 -14.63
CA ILE A 111 -33.07 14.45 -13.87
C ILE A 111 -33.22 14.73 -12.36
N LEU A 112 -33.26 16.00 -11.96
CA LEU A 112 -33.53 16.41 -10.58
C LEU A 112 -34.90 15.93 -10.11
N HIS A 113 -35.95 16.09 -10.91
CA HIS A 113 -37.29 15.59 -10.57
C HIS A 113 -37.29 14.06 -10.39
N LYS A 114 -36.66 13.33 -11.32
CA LYS A 114 -36.50 11.87 -11.21
C LYS A 114 -35.81 11.47 -9.90
N LEU A 115 -34.68 12.11 -9.59
CA LEU A 115 -33.93 11.86 -8.36
C LEU A 115 -34.76 12.16 -7.09
N LEU A 116 -35.56 13.22 -7.09
CA LEU A 116 -36.44 13.57 -5.96
C LEU A 116 -37.62 12.59 -5.80
N LYS A 117 -38.04 11.94 -6.88
CA LYS A 117 -39.13 10.95 -6.88
C LYS A 117 -38.64 9.51 -6.73
N GLY A 118 -37.33 9.27 -6.73
CA GLY A 118 -36.75 7.93 -6.74
C GLY A 118 -37.03 7.18 -8.04
N GLU A 119 -37.25 7.89 -9.15
CA GLU A 119 -37.40 7.30 -10.47
C GLU A 119 -36.03 6.81 -10.98
N GLU A 120 -36.06 5.78 -11.84
CA GLU A 120 -34.85 5.24 -12.44
C GLU A 120 -34.17 6.26 -13.37
N ILE A 121 -32.86 6.40 -13.20
CA ILE A 121 -32.01 7.30 -13.99
C ILE A 121 -31.25 6.43 -14.99
N THR A 122 -31.31 6.76 -16.28
CA THR A 122 -30.59 5.97 -17.29
C THR A 122 -29.07 6.20 -17.20
N PRO A 123 -28.24 5.26 -17.68
CA PRO A 123 -26.79 5.45 -17.76
C PRO A 123 -26.37 6.74 -18.44
N SER A 124 -26.99 7.06 -19.58
CA SER A 124 -26.74 8.29 -20.33
C SER A 124 -27.13 9.56 -19.56
N GLU A 125 -28.13 9.51 -18.68
CA GLU A 125 -28.49 10.62 -17.81
C GLU A 125 -27.45 10.82 -16.70
N TRP A 126 -26.88 9.73 -16.18
CA TRP A 126 -25.78 9.80 -15.20
C TRP A 126 -24.50 10.42 -15.77
N GLU A 127 -24.16 10.14 -17.02
CA GLU A 127 -22.98 10.70 -17.69
C GLU A 127 -23.05 12.23 -17.84
N ASN A 128 -24.26 12.78 -17.94
CA ASN A 128 -24.48 14.22 -18.04
C ASN A 128 -24.35 14.94 -16.68
N LEU A 129 -24.38 14.22 -15.56
CA LEU A 129 -24.30 14.79 -14.23
C LEU A 129 -22.85 14.92 -13.78
N LYS A 130 -22.46 16.15 -13.41
CA LYS A 130 -21.17 16.38 -12.77
C LYS A 130 -21.19 15.82 -11.35
N SER A 131 -20.22 14.95 -11.05
CA SER A 131 -19.97 14.50 -9.68
C SER A 131 -19.30 15.60 -8.87
N VAL A 132 -19.66 15.70 -7.59
CA VAL A 132 -19.09 16.69 -6.67
C VAL A 132 -17.62 16.39 -6.37
N GLU A 133 -16.82 17.41 -6.11
CA GLU A 133 -15.39 17.24 -5.78
C GLU A 133 -15.19 16.70 -4.37
N PHE A 134 -13.99 16.16 -4.07
CA PHE A 134 -13.70 15.59 -2.73
C PHE A 134 -13.87 16.60 -1.59
N SER A 135 -13.35 17.82 -1.75
CA SER A 135 -13.50 18.88 -0.74
C SER A 135 -14.96 19.18 -0.42
N GLU A 136 -15.82 19.18 -1.44
CA GLU A 136 -17.24 19.41 -1.28
C GLU A 136 -17.93 18.20 -0.64
N THR A 137 -17.54 16.99 -1.02
CA THR A 137 -18.00 15.73 -0.41
C THR A 137 -17.77 15.75 1.10
N LEU A 138 -16.55 16.09 1.55
CA LEU A 138 -16.22 16.19 2.97
C LEU A 138 -17.01 17.30 3.68
N ASP A 139 -17.18 18.46 3.05
CA ASP A 139 -17.95 19.56 3.62
C ASP A 139 -19.44 19.20 3.78
N ARG A 140 -20.03 18.49 2.81
CA ARG A 140 -21.39 17.96 2.88
C ARG A 140 -21.55 16.97 4.03
N ILE A 141 -20.66 15.98 4.14
CA ILE A 141 -20.67 15.01 5.25
C ILE A 141 -20.61 15.74 6.59
N ARG A 142 -19.68 16.69 6.74
CA ARG A 142 -19.51 17.45 7.98
C ARG A 142 -20.77 18.22 8.37
N LYS A 143 -21.37 18.97 7.43
CA LYS A 143 -22.58 19.77 7.68
C LYS A 143 -23.77 18.89 8.04
N LEU A 144 -24.02 17.84 7.27
CA LEU A 144 -25.14 16.93 7.50
C LEU A 144 -24.99 16.12 8.79
N ASN A 145 -23.76 15.71 9.13
CA ASN A 145 -23.49 15.01 10.38
C ASN A 145 -23.65 15.94 11.60
N ALA A 146 -23.23 17.21 11.50
CA ALA A 146 -23.44 18.21 12.55
C ALA A 146 -24.93 18.47 12.85
N ASP A 147 -25.78 18.38 11.83
CA ASP A 147 -27.24 18.51 11.94
C ASP A 147 -27.95 17.18 12.26
N ALA A 148 -27.21 16.11 12.58
CA ALA A 148 -27.74 14.77 12.84
C ALA A 148 -28.63 14.21 11.71
N ARG A 149 -28.31 14.54 10.46
CA ARG A 149 -29.03 14.09 9.25
C ARG A 149 -28.46 12.81 8.62
N LEU A 150 -27.26 12.39 9.05
CA LEU A 150 -26.60 11.18 8.57
C LEU A 150 -26.58 10.10 9.64
N PRO A 151 -26.52 8.82 9.27
CA PRO A 151 -26.34 7.73 10.20
C PRO A 151 -25.03 7.84 11.02
N PRO A 152 -24.95 7.18 12.19
CA PRO A 152 -23.76 7.22 13.05
C PRO A 152 -22.47 6.73 12.37
N THR A 153 -22.55 5.90 11.32
CA THR A 153 -21.39 5.44 10.54
C THR A 153 -20.59 6.58 9.93
N PHE A 154 -21.20 7.74 9.68
CA PHE A 154 -20.51 8.91 9.14
C PHE A 154 -19.69 9.69 10.18
N SER A 155 -19.84 9.37 11.46
CA SER A 155 -19.06 10.02 12.54
C SER A 155 -17.55 9.81 12.39
N LEU A 156 -17.12 8.70 11.76
CA LEU A 156 -15.70 8.46 11.47
C LEU A 156 -15.09 9.58 10.60
N PHE A 157 -15.85 10.16 9.67
CA PHE A 157 -15.31 11.23 8.82
C PHE A 157 -15.04 12.52 9.60
N ALA A 158 -15.81 12.77 10.67
CA ALA A 158 -15.52 13.86 11.57
C ALA A 158 -14.24 13.61 12.37
N GLN A 159 -14.01 12.36 12.82
CA GLN A 159 -12.78 11.96 13.52
C GLN A 159 -11.53 12.14 12.64
N TYR A 160 -11.64 11.86 11.33
CA TYR A 160 -10.51 11.93 10.40
C TYR A 160 -10.47 13.19 9.51
N ASP A 161 -11.33 14.18 9.75
CA ASP A 161 -11.51 15.37 8.89
C ASP A 161 -10.19 16.10 8.59
N HIS A 162 -9.38 16.36 9.62
CA HIS A 162 -8.11 17.05 9.45
C HIS A 162 -7.13 16.23 8.58
N SER A 163 -7.06 14.91 8.81
CA SER A 163 -6.20 14.00 8.04
C SER A 163 -6.61 13.95 6.57
N LEU A 164 -7.91 13.86 6.29
CA LEU A 164 -8.46 13.83 4.92
C LEU A 164 -8.26 15.17 4.19
N LYS A 165 -8.44 16.30 4.88
CA LYS A 165 -8.10 17.63 4.32
C LYS A 165 -6.61 17.75 4.00
N ARG A 166 -5.74 17.25 4.88
CA ARG A 166 -4.28 17.23 4.63
C ARG A 166 -3.92 16.34 3.44
N LEU A 167 -4.53 15.16 3.33
CA LEU A 167 -4.35 14.25 2.20
C LEU A 167 -4.75 14.92 0.87
N ASN A 168 -5.92 15.56 0.84
CA ASN A 168 -6.39 16.32 -0.32
C ASN A 168 -5.44 17.47 -0.69
N ASN A 169 -4.94 18.21 0.30
CA ASN A 169 -3.96 19.26 0.08
C ASN A 169 -2.64 18.73 -0.50
N LEU A 170 -2.16 17.57 -0.02
CA LEU A 170 -0.97 16.93 -0.57
C LEU A 170 -1.20 16.50 -2.03
N ARG A 171 -2.34 15.88 -2.34
CA ARG A 171 -2.72 15.53 -3.72
C ARG A 171 -2.71 16.77 -4.62
N ASN A 172 -3.32 17.87 -4.18
CA ASN A 172 -3.37 19.11 -4.96
C ASN A 172 -1.98 19.72 -5.19
N ARG A 173 -1.07 19.64 -4.20
CA ARG A 173 0.31 20.10 -4.36
C ARG A 173 1.10 19.27 -5.36
N ILE A 174 0.88 17.95 -5.38
CA ILE A 174 1.51 17.05 -6.35
C ILE A 174 0.95 17.32 -7.75
N TRP A 175 -0.37 17.30 -7.90
CA TRP A 175 -1.05 17.38 -9.19
C TRP A 175 -0.90 18.75 -9.86
N HIS A 176 -1.05 19.85 -9.11
CA HIS A 176 -1.05 21.18 -9.70
C HIS A 176 0.32 21.86 -9.70
N ARG A 177 1.21 21.51 -8.77
CA ARG A 177 2.52 22.18 -8.63
C ARG A 177 3.71 21.25 -8.83
N GLY A 178 3.56 19.94 -8.67
CA GLY A 178 4.64 18.96 -8.86
C GLY A 178 5.86 19.13 -7.94
N THR A 179 5.78 19.96 -6.90
CA THR A 179 6.97 20.49 -6.20
C THR A 179 7.10 20.05 -4.75
N TYR A 180 6.19 19.21 -4.23
CA TYR A 180 6.22 18.83 -2.83
C TYR A 180 6.14 17.33 -2.60
N VAL A 181 7.14 16.83 -1.90
CA VAL A 181 7.27 15.43 -1.49
C VAL A 181 7.54 15.39 0.01
N LEU A 182 6.81 14.54 0.74
CA LEU A 182 7.13 14.29 2.14
C LEU A 182 8.39 13.45 2.24
N ARG A 183 9.28 13.81 3.17
CA ARG A 183 10.42 12.97 3.56
C ARG A 183 9.92 11.66 4.15
N TYR A 184 10.74 10.61 4.04
CA TYR A 184 10.40 9.23 4.36
C TYR A 184 9.71 9.07 5.72
N LYS A 185 10.35 9.55 6.80
CA LYS A 185 9.79 9.51 8.16
C LYS A 185 8.46 10.26 8.30
N ALA A 186 8.31 11.39 7.61
CA ALA A 186 7.09 12.18 7.64
C ALA A 186 5.94 11.51 6.87
N LEU A 187 6.26 10.88 5.72
CA LEU A 187 5.31 10.06 4.98
C LEU A 187 4.83 8.90 5.84
N ASP A 188 5.75 8.16 6.47
CA ASP A 188 5.37 7.03 7.32
C ASP A 188 4.43 7.45 8.44
N ARG A 189 4.82 8.44 9.25
CA ARG A 189 3.99 8.93 10.35
C ARG A 189 2.62 9.42 9.89
N PHE A 190 2.55 10.09 8.74
CA PHE A 190 1.28 10.54 8.19
C PHE A 190 0.41 9.36 7.75
N ILE A 191 0.98 8.39 7.01
CA ILE A 191 0.21 7.25 6.53
C ILE A 191 -0.20 6.34 7.69
N THR A 192 0.74 5.87 8.50
CA THR A 192 0.46 4.88 9.55
C THR A 192 -0.29 5.46 10.74
N GLY A 193 -0.04 6.72 11.09
CA GLY A 193 -0.68 7.39 12.22
C GLY A 193 -2.02 8.05 11.89
N CYS A 194 -2.25 8.44 10.62
CA CYS A 194 -3.43 9.23 10.27
C CYS A 194 -4.32 8.61 9.18
N ILE A 195 -3.74 7.95 8.17
CA ILE A 195 -4.50 7.46 7.00
C ILE A 195 -4.88 5.98 7.12
N LEU A 196 -3.98 5.11 7.56
CA LEU A 196 -4.27 3.69 7.76
C LEU A 196 -5.38 3.44 8.80
N PRO A 197 -5.46 4.16 9.94
CA PRO A 197 -6.59 4.01 10.86
C PRO A 197 -7.94 4.29 10.18
N PHE A 198 -8.03 5.38 9.41
CA PHE A 198 -9.22 5.70 8.62
C PHE A 198 -9.59 4.58 7.64
N ILE A 199 -8.60 4.00 6.95
CA ILE A 199 -8.82 2.89 6.01
C ILE A 199 -9.38 1.67 6.73
N VAL A 200 -8.83 1.30 7.88
CA VAL A 200 -9.31 0.17 8.68
C VAL A 200 -10.78 0.41 9.07
N ASP A 201 -11.11 1.59 9.56
CA ASP A 201 -12.49 1.92 9.96
C ASP A 201 -13.47 1.88 8.79
N VAL A 202 -13.10 2.45 7.63
CA VAL A 202 -13.94 2.40 6.42
C VAL A 202 -14.10 0.98 5.90
N THR A 203 -13.01 0.20 5.87
CA THR A 203 -13.05 -1.17 5.33
C THR A 203 -13.79 -2.16 6.23
N ASN A 204 -14.00 -1.80 7.50
CA ASN A 204 -14.85 -2.55 8.44
C ASN A 204 -16.35 -2.24 8.27
N LEU A 205 -16.74 -1.24 7.47
CA LEU A 205 -18.15 -0.95 7.20
C LEU A 205 -18.79 -2.08 6.36
N PRO A 206 -20.11 -2.31 6.49
CA PRO A 206 -20.80 -3.42 5.82
C PRO A 206 -20.58 -3.49 4.30
N ASN A 207 -20.48 -2.34 3.61
CA ASN A 207 -20.27 -2.28 2.17
C ASN A 207 -18.88 -2.79 1.74
N TYR A 208 -17.89 -2.77 2.65
CA TYR A 208 -16.48 -3.09 2.36
C TYR A 208 -15.99 -4.37 3.03
N ALA A 209 -16.55 -4.75 4.18
CA ALA A 209 -16.03 -5.80 5.05
C ALA A 209 -15.89 -7.17 4.37
N SER A 210 -16.79 -7.49 3.42
CA SER A 210 -16.77 -8.75 2.68
C SER A 210 -15.75 -8.79 1.52
N ARG A 211 -15.05 -7.69 1.25
CA ARG A 211 -14.21 -7.51 0.04
C ARG A 211 -12.71 -7.35 0.36
N THR A 212 -12.27 -7.88 1.50
CA THR A 212 -10.88 -7.76 1.96
C THR A 212 -9.86 -8.27 0.94
N ASN A 213 -10.19 -9.31 0.19
CA ASN A 213 -9.35 -9.90 -0.85
C ASN A 213 -9.06 -8.99 -2.05
N LEU A 214 -9.85 -7.92 -2.26
CA LEU A 214 -9.63 -6.98 -3.36
C LEU A 214 -8.47 -6.03 -3.09
N TRP A 215 -8.17 -5.77 -1.82
CA TRP A 215 -7.20 -4.73 -1.44
C TRP A 215 -6.12 -5.21 -0.49
N LYS A 216 -6.42 -6.10 0.45
CA LYS A 216 -5.46 -6.57 1.46
C LYS A 216 -4.68 -7.77 0.92
N TYR A 217 -3.38 -7.80 1.20
CA TYR A 217 -2.56 -8.99 0.98
C TYR A 217 -3.07 -10.18 1.81
N LYS A 218 -2.72 -11.39 1.39
CA LYS A 218 -3.00 -12.62 2.14
C LYS A 218 -2.20 -12.69 3.44
N ALA A 219 -2.65 -13.49 4.39
CA ALA A 219 -1.90 -13.76 5.62
C ALA A 219 -0.48 -14.26 5.33
N LEU A 220 0.48 -13.73 6.10
CA LEU A 220 1.90 -14.05 5.99
C LEU A 220 2.20 -15.35 6.75
N SER A 221 3.25 -16.06 6.35
CA SER A 221 3.66 -17.30 7.02
C SER A 221 4.10 -17.09 8.48
N CYS A 222 4.62 -15.91 8.82
CA CYS A 222 5.01 -15.54 10.17
C CYS A 222 3.84 -15.10 11.06
N GLY A 223 2.59 -15.08 10.54
CA GLY A 223 1.41 -14.69 11.31
C GLY A 223 1.27 -13.19 11.59
N ILE A 224 2.28 -12.38 11.27
CA ILE A 224 2.25 -10.93 11.42
C ILE A 224 1.29 -10.32 10.40
N ASP A 225 0.48 -9.36 10.83
CA ASP A 225 -0.28 -8.44 9.96
C ASP A 225 0.40 -7.07 9.93
N PRO A 226 1.25 -6.78 8.91
CA PRO A 226 2.01 -5.54 8.86
C PRO A 226 1.19 -4.26 9.00
N LEU A 227 -0.06 -4.24 8.53
CA LEU A 227 -0.92 -3.06 8.64
C LEU A 227 -1.26 -2.74 10.09
N THR A 228 -1.68 -3.77 10.82
CA THR A 228 -2.05 -3.66 12.24
C THR A 228 -0.84 -3.27 13.08
N GLU A 229 0.31 -3.91 12.85
CA GLU A 229 1.57 -3.60 13.54
C GLU A 229 2.06 -2.16 13.26
N LEU A 230 1.95 -1.68 12.01
CA LEU A 230 2.37 -0.32 11.65
C LEU A 230 1.53 0.75 12.37
N ILE A 231 0.21 0.54 12.43
CA ILE A 231 -0.71 1.44 13.14
C ILE A 231 -0.35 1.46 14.63
N ALA A 232 -0.29 0.29 15.26
CA ALA A 232 0.02 0.16 16.69
C ALA A 232 1.37 0.79 17.05
N HIS A 233 2.41 0.51 16.26
CA HIS A 233 3.75 1.05 16.47
C HIS A 233 3.79 2.58 16.42
N THR A 234 3.01 3.19 15.52
CA THR A 234 3.00 4.66 15.38
C THR A 234 2.17 5.33 16.48
N GLN A 235 1.11 4.68 16.96
CA GLN A 235 0.26 5.18 18.04
C GLN A 235 0.94 5.12 19.42
N ASN A 236 1.84 4.16 19.62
CA ASN A 236 2.57 3.99 20.88
C ASN A 236 3.67 5.04 21.12
N GLY A 237 3.96 5.92 20.15
CA GLY A 237 4.92 7.03 20.30
C GLY A 237 6.38 6.66 20.07
N ASP A 238 6.76 5.39 20.22
CA ASP A 238 8.12 4.87 20.03
C ASP A 238 8.46 4.56 18.56
N TYR A 239 8.31 5.57 17.68
CA TYR A 239 8.61 5.41 16.26
C TYR A 239 10.10 5.10 16.02
N THR A 240 10.38 3.85 15.61
CA THR A 240 11.67 3.40 15.08
C THR A 240 11.63 3.18 13.57
N LEU A 241 12.56 3.76 12.82
CA LEU A 241 12.59 3.67 11.36
C LEU A 241 12.80 2.23 10.89
N GLY A 242 13.72 1.49 11.51
CA GLY A 242 14.02 0.10 11.16
C GLY A 242 12.81 -0.84 11.25
N LYS A 243 11.99 -0.74 12.32
CA LYS A 243 10.77 -1.55 12.46
C LYS A 243 9.75 -1.25 11.36
N VAL A 244 9.56 0.03 11.02
CA VAL A 244 8.65 0.44 9.94
C VAL A 244 9.15 -0.05 8.59
N ALA A 245 10.44 0.08 8.31
CA ALA A 245 11.08 -0.45 7.11
C ALA A 245 10.87 -1.97 6.98
N PHE A 246 11.09 -2.73 8.05
CA PHE A 246 10.87 -4.18 8.09
C PHE A 246 9.41 -4.56 7.79
N LEU A 247 8.45 -3.91 8.45
CA LEU A 247 7.02 -4.16 8.24
C LEU A 247 6.57 -3.80 6.82
N LYS A 248 7.08 -2.69 6.25
CA LYS A 248 6.81 -2.32 4.86
C LYS A 248 7.36 -3.36 3.89
N GLU A 249 8.53 -3.92 4.16
CA GLU A 249 9.13 -4.96 3.32
C GLU A 249 8.34 -6.28 3.38
N LEU A 250 7.87 -6.68 4.57
CA LEU A 250 6.96 -7.81 4.72
C LEU A 250 5.69 -7.61 3.87
N ALA A 251 5.05 -6.44 3.97
CA ALA A 251 3.84 -6.12 3.23
C ALA A 251 4.07 -6.05 1.70
N ARG A 252 5.17 -5.42 1.27
CA ARG A 252 5.57 -5.32 -0.14
C ARG A 252 5.74 -6.70 -0.76
N ALA A 253 6.44 -7.59 -0.06
CA ALA A 253 6.64 -8.96 -0.50
C ALA A 253 5.34 -9.78 -0.47
N ALA A 254 4.42 -9.48 0.46
CA ALA A 254 3.12 -10.14 0.53
C ALA A 254 2.25 -9.85 -0.71
N TYR A 255 2.21 -8.60 -1.20
CA TYR A 255 1.52 -8.25 -2.45
C TYR A 255 2.13 -8.92 -3.68
N ARG A 256 3.46 -9.12 -3.69
CA ARG A 256 4.17 -9.78 -4.79
C ARG A 256 4.27 -11.29 -4.67
N ASN A 257 3.63 -11.88 -3.67
CA ASN A 257 3.77 -13.29 -3.40
C ASN A 257 3.08 -14.12 -4.49
N PRO A 258 3.82 -14.93 -5.27
CA PRO A 258 3.25 -15.67 -6.39
C PRO A 258 2.37 -16.85 -5.94
N ILE A 259 2.46 -17.26 -4.66
CA ILE A 259 1.68 -18.38 -4.13
C ILE A 259 0.25 -17.92 -3.90
N ARG A 260 -0.71 -18.49 -4.64
CA ARG A 260 -2.12 -18.11 -4.57
C ARG A 260 -2.85 -18.89 -3.47
N PRO A 261 -3.86 -18.31 -2.81
CA PRO A 261 -4.73 -19.07 -1.92
C PRO A 261 -5.46 -20.16 -2.73
N VAL A 262 -5.52 -21.37 -2.16
CA VAL A 262 -6.22 -22.50 -2.80
C VAL A 262 -7.67 -22.46 -2.32
N PRO A 263 -8.66 -22.27 -3.21
CA PRO A 263 -10.06 -22.31 -2.82
C PRO A 263 -10.43 -23.72 -2.34
N GLU A 264 -11.33 -23.80 -1.36
CA GLU A 264 -11.80 -25.09 -0.82
C GLU A 264 -12.48 -25.94 -1.91
N ARG A 265 -13.24 -25.30 -2.80
CA ARG A 265 -13.97 -25.91 -3.92
C ARG A 265 -14.01 -24.94 -5.10
N GLY A 266 -14.20 -25.46 -6.31
CA GLY A 266 -14.42 -24.65 -7.52
C GLY A 266 -13.53 -25.00 -8.70
N PHE A 267 -13.89 -24.45 -9.87
CA PHE A 267 -13.15 -24.59 -11.11
C PHE A 267 -11.74 -23.97 -10.98
N GLY A 268 -10.72 -24.61 -11.56
CA GLY A 268 -9.34 -24.11 -11.53
C GLY A 268 -8.54 -24.44 -10.26
N ARG A 269 -9.11 -25.14 -9.27
CA ARG A 269 -8.40 -25.53 -8.04
C ARG A 269 -7.14 -26.36 -8.32
N SER A 270 -7.23 -27.37 -9.20
CA SER A 270 -6.08 -28.21 -9.58
C SER A 270 -4.96 -27.38 -10.20
N ALA A 271 -5.28 -26.49 -11.14
CA ALA A 271 -4.33 -25.58 -11.77
C ALA A 271 -3.64 -24.65 -10.76
N ILE A 272 -4.37 -24.15 -9.75
CA ILE A 272 -3.77 -23.33 -8.68
C ILE A 272 -2.83 -24.18 -7.81
N VAL A 273 -3.24 -25.39 -7.43
CA VAL A 273 -2.41 -26.30 -6.61
C VAL A 273 -1.12 -26.66 -7.35
N GLU A 274 -1.22 -27.08 -8.61
CA GLU A 274 -0.08 -27.41 -9.46
C GLU A 274 0.82 -26.19 -9.69
N GLY A 275 0.24 -25.03 -10.03
CA GLY A 275 0.98 -23.79 -10.22
C GLY A 275 1.73 -23.34 -8.95
N ASN A 276 1.09 -23.45 -7.79
CA ASN A 276 1.74 -23.19 -6.51
C ASN A 276 2.88 -24.19 -6.24
N SER A 277 2.66 -25.49 -6.48
CA SER A 277 3.68 -26.53 -6.28
C SER A 277 4.92 -26.25 -7.14
N LEU A 278 4.71 -25.93 -8.42
CA LEU A 278 5.77 -25.59 -9.36
C LEU A 278 6.51 -24.31 -8.96
N ALA A 279 5.79 -23.26 -8.55
CA ALA A 279 6.39 -22.01 -8.07
C ALA A 279 7.26 -22.23 -6.83
N LYS A 280 6.80 -23.03 -5.86
CA LYS A 280 7.57 -23.39 -4.66
C LYS A 280 8.83 -24.17 -5.02
N GLN A 281 8.71 -25.16 -5.92
CA GLN A 281 9.83 -25.99 -6.33
C GLN A 281 10.90 -25.18 -7.07
N ARG A 282 10.50 -24.27 -7.96
CA ARG A 282 11.43 -23.38 -8.67
C ARG A 282 12.18 -22.47 -7.71
N ALA A 283 11.46 -21.77 -6.83
CA ALA A 283 12.09 -20.87 -5.86
C ALA A 283 13.08 -21.60 -4.93
N ARG A 284 12.73 -22.80 -4.47
CA ARG A 284 13.65 -23.63 -3.67
C ARG A 284 14.91 -24.00 -4.46
N LYS A 285 14.76 -24.45 -5.72
CA LYS A 285 15.92 -24.78 -6.57
C LYS A 285 16.82 -23.57 -6.81
N ASP A 286 16.24 -22.38 -7.04
CA ASP A 286 16.99 -21.15 -7.24
C ASP A 286 17.78 -20.78 -5.96
N ALA A 287 17.16 -20.90 -4.79
CA ALA A 287 17.82 -20.67 -3.51
C ALA A 287 18.94 -21.69 -3.22
N GLU A 288 18.71 -22.97 -3.49
CA GLU A 288 19.72 -24.04 -3.39
C GLU A 288 20.90 -23.81 -4.34
N ALA A 289 20.64 -23.30 -5.56
CA ALA A 289 21.68 -22.98 -6.52
C ALA A 289 22.59 -21.86 -6.02
N ILE A 290 22.01 -20.79 -5.44
CA ILE A 290 22.77 -19.70 -4.82
C ILE A 290 23.61 -20.22 -3.65
N ALA A 291 23.04 -21.05 -2.78
CA ALA A 291 23.78 -21.60 -1.65
C ALA A 291 24.98 -22.46 -2.07
N ARG A 292 24.88 -23.19 -3.19
CA ARG A 292 26.00 -23.97 -3.74
C ARG A 292 27.12 -23.12 -4.33
N GLN A 293 26.85 -21.86 -4.68
CA GLN A 293 27.86 -20.94 -5.21
C GLN A 293 28.78 -20.37 -4.12
N GLY A 294 28.47 -20.61 -2.84
CA GLY A 294 29.28 -20.17 -1.71
C GLY A 294 28.90 -18.79 -1.15
N ASP A 295 27.92 -18.11 -1.77
CA ASP A 295 27.51 -16.76 -1.38
C ASP A 295 26.46 -16.74 -0.25
N ALA A 296 26.00 -17.91 0.21
CA ALA A 296 24.98 -18.03 1.25
C ALA A 296 25.52 -18.65 2.54
N HIS A 297 25.26 -17.96 3.65
CA HIS A 297 25.45 -18.50 4.98
C HIS A 297 24.40 -19.58 5.33
N ALA A 298 23.12 -19.31 5.01
CA ALA A 298 22.02 -20.22 5.34
C ALA A 298 20.83 -20.09 4.40
N LEU A 299 20.08 -21.19 4.27
CA LEU A 299 18.76 -21.23 3.65
C LEU A 299 17.69 -21.44 4.72
N ARG A 300 16.61 -20.66 4.65
CA ARG A 300 15.52 -20.72 5.62
C ARG A 300 14.14 -20.59 4.97
N PRO A 301 13.07 -21.01 5.66
CA PRO A 301 11.70 -20.64 5.30
C PRO A 301 11.52 -19.11 5.32
N CYS A 302 10.96 -18.56 4.25
CA CYS A 302 10.66 -17.13 4.20
C CYS A 302 9.47 -16.79 5.11
N PRO A 303 9.55 -15.73 5.96
CA PRO A 303 8.45 -15.34 6.84
C PRO A 303 7.19 -14.89 6.09
N VAL A 304 7.33 -14.47 4.83
CA VAL A 304 6.21 -13.98 4.03
C VAL A 304 5.48 -15.13 3.32
N CYS A 305 6.21 -15.95 2.56
CA CYS A 305 5.60 -16.98 1.72
C CYS A 305 5.67 -18.41 2.28
N GLY A 306 6.47 -18.66 3.32
CA GLY A 306 6.64 -19.97 3.95
C GLY A 306 7.45 -20.96 3.11
N VAL A 307 8.00 -20.54 1.98
CA VAL A 307 8.84 -21.40 1.13
C VAL A 307 10.28 -21.35 1.65
N GLU A 308 10.94 -22.51 1.68
CA GLU A 308 12.37 -22.66 1.97
C GLU A 308 13.21 -22.06 0.83
N SER A 309 13.21 -20.73 0.77
CA SER A 309 13.76 -19.95 -0.34
C SER A 309 14.32 -18.60 0.13
N LEU A 310 14.44 -18.39 1.44
CA LEU A 310 15.11 -17.22 2.01
C LEU A 310 16.61 -17.53 2.11
N VAL A 311 17.41 -16.79 1.36
CA VAL A 311 18.86 -16.87 1.36
C VAL A 311 19.43 -15.79 2.27
N LEU A 312 20.23 -16.18 3.26
CA LEU A 312 21.06 -15.26 4.03
C LEU A 312 22.42 -15.16 3.35
N TYR A 313 22.68 -14.04 2.69
CA TYR A 313 23.94 -13.79 2.00
C TYR A 313 25.04 -13.44 2.99
N SER A 314 26.21 -14.03 2.78
CA SER A 314 27.43 -13.72 3.54
C SER A 314 28.35 -12.82 2.73
N GLU A 315 28.98 -11.89 3.43
CA GLU A 315 30.06 -11.04 2.92
C GLU A 315 31.30 -11.23 3.80
N VAL A 316 32.48 -11.06 3.20
CA VAL A 316 33.76 -11.11 3.90
C VAL A 316 34.32 -9.71 3.93
N GLU A 317 34.65 -9.22 5.12
CA GLU A 317 35.34 -7.96 5.30
C GLU A 317 36.76 -8.22 5.79
N ILE A 318 37.69 -7.47 5.20
CA ILE A 318 39.12 -7.57 5.45
C ILE A 318 39.58 -6.23 5.99
N GLU A 319 40.06 -6.23 7.23
CA GLU A 319 40.69 -5.08 7.84
C GLU A 319 42.20 -5.09 7.55
N GLY A 320 42.74 -3.93 7.17
CA GLY A 320 44.14 -3.76 6.80
C GLY A 320 44.40 -3.90 5.30
N ASP A 321 45.66 -4.19 4.93
CA ASP A 321 46.04 -4.41 3.54
C ASP A 321 45.51 -5.78 3.06
N SER A 322 44.86 -5.83 1.91
CA SER A 322 44.42 -7.07 1.25
C SER A 322 45.52 -8.13 1.09
N MET A 323 46.80 -7.74 1.04
CA MET A 323 47.94 -8.65 0.96
C MET A 323 48.49 -9.08 2.32
N ALA A 324 48.14 -8.37 3.40
CA ALA A 324 48.56 -8.64 4.77
C ALA A 324 47.44 -8.23 5.75
N PRO A 325 46.33 -9.00 5.75
CA PRO A 325 45.14 -8.61 6.50
C PRO A 325 45.37 -8.71 8.01
N GLU A 326 44.95 -7.68 8.72
CA GLU A 326 45.04 -7.60 10.18
C GLU A 326 43.91 -8.42 10.84
N ALA A 327 42.73 -8.43 10.20
CA ALA A 327 41.62 -9.28 10.56
C ALA A 327 40.77 -9.62 9.32
N ILE A 328 40.17 -10.81 9.33
CA ILE A 328 39.20 -11.26 8.34
C ILE A 328 38.00 -11.79 9.12
N TRP A 329 36.81 -11.27 8.85
CA TRP A 329 35.58 -11.84 9.39
C TRP A 329 34.53 -11.94 8.31
N SER A 330 33.68 -12.95 8.44
CA SER A 330 32.51 -13.12 7.58
C SER A 330 31.28 -12.69 8.36
N PHE A 331 30.29 -12.12 7.69
CA PHE A 331 29.01 -11.77 8.32
C PHE A 331 27.89 -11.84 7.29
N THR A 332 26.66 -11.97 7.77
CA THR A 332 25.49 -11.90 6.89
C THR A 332 25.07 -10.45 6.65
N ASN A 333 25.00 -10.02 5.39
CA ASN A 333 24.70 -8.64 5.02
C ASN A 333 23.28 -8.46 4.44
N ALA A 334 22.66 -9.52 3.91
CA ALA A 334 21.35 -9.45 3.28
C ALA A 334 20.54 -10.74 3.45
N ALA A 335 19.21 -10.60 3.55
CA ALA A 335 18.27 -11.71 3.55
C ALA A 335 17.30 -11.53 2.37
N VAL A 336 17.32 -12.45 1.40
CA VAL A 336 16.52 -12.33 0.16
C VAL A 336 15.75 -13.61 -0.15
N CYS A 337 14.46 -13.49 -0.41
CA CYS A 337 13.60 -14.59 -0.81
C CYS A 337 13.47 -14.65 -2.32
N THR A 338 13.88 -15.77 -2.92
CA THR A 338 13.76 -16.03 -4.36
C THR A 338 12.30 -16.27 -4.81
N CYS A 339 11.37 -16.51 -3.87
CA CYS A 339 9.96 -16.75 -4.17
C CYS A 339 9.13 -15.45 -4.23
N CYS A 340 9.01 -14.72 -3.11
CA CYS A 340 8.11 -13.56 -3.00
C CYS A 340 8.83 -12.21 -3.07
N SER A 341 10.12 -12.22 -3.44
CA SER A 341 11.00 -11.06 -3.53
C SER A 341 11.34 -10.36 -2.21
N PHE A 342 10.95 -10.87 -1.04
CA PHE A 342 11.30 -10.27 0.26
C PHE A 342 12.80 -10.02 0.34
N SER A 343 13.22 -8.81 0.74
CA SER A 343 14.63 -8.40 0.73
C SER A 343 14.93 -7.33 1.77
N VAL A 344 15.70 -7.69 2.79
CA VAL A 344 16.24 -6.76 3.80
C VAL A 344 17.76 -6.85 3.85
N ASP A 345 18.41 -5.83 4.41
CA ASP A 345 19.86 -5.79 4.64
C ASP A 345 20.16 -5.44 6.10
N ASN A 346 21.43 -5.58 6.47
CA ASN A 346 21.93 -5.30 7.81
C ASN A 346 21.88 -3.80 8.22
N ALA A 347 21.36 -2.92 7.36
CA ALA A 347 21.10 -1.51 7.71
C ALA A 347 19.89 -1.35 8.65
N ILE A 348 19.08 -2.40 8.80
CA ILE A 348 18.03 -2.49 9.82
C ILE A 348 18.37 -3.60 10.82
N GLN A 349 17.87 -3.50 12.05
CA GLN A 349 18.09 -4.52 13.09
C GLN A 349 17.41 -5.86 12.78
N ASN A 350 17.80 -6.90 13.53
CA ASN A 350 17.18 -8.22 13.48
C ASN A 350 15.69 -8.17 13.87
N PRO A 351 14.83 -9.07 13.33
CA PRO A 351 13.41 -9.10 13.65
C PRO A 351 13.09 -9.19 15.14
N ARG A 352 13.89 -9.94 15.92
CA ARG A 352 13.71 -10.08 17.37
C ARG A 352 13.89 -8.78 18.14
N ALA A 353 14.75 -7.87 17.66
CA ALA A 353 14.92 -6.54 18.26
C ALA A 353 13.64 -5.69 18.15
N TYR A 354 12.78 -6.00 17.18
CA TYR A 354 11.47 -5.36 17.01
C TYR A 354 10.33 -6.05 17.76
N GLY A 355 10.62 -7.15 18.46
CA GLY A 355 9.65 -7.97 19.20
C GLY A 355 8.96 -9.05 18.36
N PHE A 356 9.50 -9.41 17.20
CA PHE A 356 8.91 -10.45 16.35
C PHE A 356 9.55 -11.82 16.59
N ASP A 357 8.70 -12.86 16.62
CA ASP A 357 9.13 -14.27 16.64
C ASP A 357 9.52 -14.74 15.23
N ILE A 358 10.60 -14.17 14.73
CA ILE A 358 11.24 -14.53 13.46
C ILE A 358 12.72 -14.69 13.75
N ASP A 359 13.35 -15.71 13.19
CA ASP A 359 14.78 -15.94 13.39
C ASP A 359 15.62 -14.73 12.96
N ASP A 360 16.71 -14.52 13.68
CA ASP A 360 17.68 -13.46 13.36
C ASP A 360 18.29 -13.69 11.98
N TYR A 361 18.58 -12.61 11.26
CA TYR A 361 19.20 -12.65 9.94
C TYR A 361 20.68 -12.27 10.00
N TRP A 362 21.07 -11.45 10.97
CA TRP A 362 22.39 -10.84 11.06
C TRP A 362 23.28 -11.58 12.07
N PHE A 363 24.33 -12.23 11.57
CA PHE A 363 25.31 -13.01 12.31
C PHE A 363 26.73 -12.61 11.89
N ILE A 364 27.66 -12.63 12.83
CA ILE A 364 29.09 -12.77 12.55
C ILE A 364 29.34 -14.27 12.39
N ILE A 365 30.00 -14.64 11.30
CA ILE A 365 30.31 -16.01 10.91
C ILE A 365 31.79 -16.22 11.23
N GLU A 366 32.04 -17.02 12.27
CA GLU A 366 33.39 -17.41 12.71
C GLU A 366 34.07 -18.39 11.76
#